data_AF-A0AAP8GEL7-F1
#
_entry.id   AF-A0AAP8GEL7-F1
#
_cell.length_a   1.000
_cell.length_b   1.000
_cell.length_c   1.000
_cell.angle_alpha   90.00
_cell.angle_beta   90.00
_cell.angle_gamma   90.00
#
_symmetry.space_group_name_H-M   'P 1'
#
loop_
_entity.id
_entity.type
_entity.pdbx_description
1 polymer ?
#
loop_
_entity_poly.entity_id
_entity_poly.type
_entity_poly.pdbx_seq_one_letter_code
_entity_poly.pdbx_strand_id
1 'polypeptide(L)'
;VESKSGYGLDRENELKQLKVSNRLAEKYDLDMKHTFLGPHAVPKEASSNEAFLEEMIALLPEVKQYADFADIFCETGVFTIEQSQHY
;
A
#
# COMPACT_ATOMS: atom_id res chain seq x y z
N VAL A 1 -0.09 17.40 3.63
CA VAL A 1 -1.24 16.45 3.63
C VAL A 1 -0.71 15.04 3.39
N GLU A 2 -1.38 13.98 3.86
CA GLU A 2 -0.98 12.60 3.55
C GLU A 2 -1.92 12.02 2.48
N SER A 3 -1.37 11.29 1.53
CA SER A 3 -2.10 10.46 0.57
C SER A 3 -1.67 9.01 0.71
N LYS A 4 -2.63 8.12 0.94
CA LYS A 4 -2.40 6.68 1.02
C LYS A 4 -2.90 5.99 -0.25
N SER A 5 -2.20 4.93 -0.68
CA SER A 5 -2.75 3.94 -1.61
C SER A 5 -3.68 2.97 -0.86
N GLY A 6 -3.90 1.75 -1.37
CA GLY A 6 -4.64 0.70 -0.66
C GLY A 6 -6.03 0.39 -1.20
N TYR A 7 -6.48 1.03 -2.28
CA TYR A 7 -7.72 0.64 -2.97
C TYR A 7 -7.49 -0.20 -4.24
N GLY A 8 -6.24 -0.57 -4.50
CA GLY A 8 -5.86 -1.37 -5.66
C GLY A 8 -5.82 -2.84 -5.29
N LEU A 9 -5.15 -3.17 -4.18
CA LEU A 9 -4.94 -4.54 -3.70
C LEU A 9 -4.24 -5.45 -4.74
N ASP A 10 -3.53 -4.84 -5.68
CA ASP A 10 -2.69 -5.50 -6.67
C ASP A 10 -1.58 -4.53 -7.10
N ARG A 11 -0.51 -5.08 -7.71
CA ARG A 11 0.65 -4.31 -8.13
C ARG A 11 0.31 -3.14 -9.06
N GLU A 12 -0.53 -3.38 -10.07
CA GLU A 12 -0.81 -2.38 -11.10
C GLU A 12 -1.55 -1.18 -10.50
N ASN A 13 -2.61 -1.45 -9.75
CA ASN A 13 -3.49 -0.44 -9.20
C ASN A 13 -2.89 0.28 -7.99
N GLU A 14 -2.06 -0.39 -7.18
CA GLU A 14 -1.31 0.28 -6.11
C GLU A 14 -0.29 1.27 -6.66
N LEU A 15 0.53 0.85 -7.64
CA LEU A 15 1.49 1.75 -8.29
C LEU A 15 0.79 2.89 -9.03
N LYS A 16 -0.37 2.63 -9.64
CA LYS A 16 -1.18 3.67 -10.29
C LYS A 16 -1.64 4.75 -9.30
N GLN A 17 -2.15 4.36 -8.12
CA GLN A 17 -2.57 5.32 -7.09
C GLN A 17 -1.40 6.20 -6.63
N LEU A 18 -0.24 5.59 -6.32
CA LEU A 18 0.94 6.33 -5.88
C LEU A 18 1.44 7.30 -6.97
N LYS A 19 1.52 6.85 -8.23
CA LYS A 19 1.93 7.69 -9.36
C LYS A 19 0.97 8.86 -9.60
N VAL A 20 -0.34 8.63 -9.51
CA VAL A 20 -1.34 9.70 -9.64
C VAL A 20 -1.18 10.72 -8.50
N SER A 21 -1.01 10.26 -7.27
CA SER A 21 -0.84 11.13 -6.12
C SER A 21 0.44 11.97 -6.18
N ASN A 22 1.57 11.39 -6.61
CA ASN A 22 2.81 12.13 -6.87
C ASN A 22 2.60 13.22 -7.93
N ARG A 23 1.97 12.88 -9.06
CA ARG A 23 1.66 13.85 -10.13
C ARG A 23 0.74 14.98 -9.67
N LEU A 24 -0.18 14.71 -8.74
CA LEU A 24 -1.03 15.75 -8.16
C LEU A 24 -0.23 16.68 -7.26
N ALA A 25 0.68 16.15 -6.44
CA ALA A 25 1.56 16.95 -5.60
C ALA A 25 2.41 17.90 -6.45
N GLU A 26 3.04 17.40 -7.52
CA GLU A 26 3.84 18.21 -8.46
C GLU A 26 3.00 19.26 -9.20
N LYS A 27 1.84 18.86 -9.73
CA LYS A 27 1.00 19.75 -10.55
C LYS A 27 0.46 20.96 -9.78
N TYR A 28 0.20 20.78 -8.50
CA TYR A 28 -0.45 21.80 -7.66
C TYR A 28 0.48 22.36 -6.57
N ASP A 29 1.77 22.03 -6.61
CA ASP A 29 2.77 22.46 -5.62
C ASP A 29 2.32 22.19 -4.17
N LEU A 30 1.83 20.96 -3.94
CA LEU A 30 1.33 20.55 -2.62
C LEU A 30 2.43 19.85 -1.83
N ASP A 31 2.62 20.26 -0.58
CA ASP A 31 3.38 19.48 0.39
C ASP A 31 2.58 18.24 0.79
N MET A 32 2.91 17.11 0.17
CA MET A 32 2.22 15.83 0.31
C MET A 32 3.20 14.73 0.70
N LYS A 33 2.79 13.91 1.66
CA LYS A 33 3.46 12.64 2.00
C LYS A 33 2.70 11.47 1.41
N HIS A 34 3.43 10.54 0.83
CA HIS A 34 2.87 9.39 0.13
C HIS A 34 3.10 8.12 0.94
N THR A 35 2.04 7.36 1.17
CA THR A 35 2.10 6.14 1.98
C THR A 35 1.55 4.98 1.18
N PHE A 36 2.32 3.89 1.11
CA PHE A 36 1.87 2.63 0.55
C PHE A 36 1.09 1.85 1.61
N LEU A 37 -0.21 1.73 1.41
CA LEU A 37 -1.12 0.91 2.23
C LEU A 37 -1.58 -0.30 1.41
N GLY A 38 -0.65 -1.00 0.75
CA GLY A 38 -0.99 -2.19 -0.05
C GLY A 38 -1.80 -3.23 0.73
N PRO A 39 -1.39 -3.62 1.95
CA PRO A 39 -2.16 -4.50 2.81
C PRO A 39 -3.27 -3.73 3.55
N HIS A 40 -4.17 -3.09 2.79
CA HIS A 40 -5.37 -2.44 3.32
C HIS A 40 -6.52 -3.43 3.57
N ALA A 41 -6.62 -4.45 2.72
CA ALA A 41 -7.63 -5.49 2.76
C ALA A 41 -7.09 -6.72 2.01
N VAL A 42 -7.72 -7.88 2.20
CA VAL A 42 -7.34 -9.11 1.48
C VAL A 42 -8.35 -9.36 0.35
N PRO A 43 -7.92 -9.43 -0.92
CA PRO A 43 -8.78 -9.79 -2.06
C PRO A 43 -9.44 -11.15 -1.85
N LYS A 44 -10.64 -11.35 -2.40
CA LYS A 44 -11.37 -12.63 -2.24
C LYS A 44 -10.70 -13.79 -2.98
N GLU A 45 -9.95 -13.45 -4.01
CA GLU A 45 -9.18 -14.33 -4.88
C GLU A 45 -7.80 -14.69 -4.31
N ALA A 46 -7.37 -14.04 -3.22
CA ALA A 46 -6.13 -14.36 -2.56
C ALA A 46 -6.19 -15.78 -1.95
N SER A 47 -5.08 -16.50 -2.05
CA SER A 47 -4.99 -17.87 -1.52
C SER A 47 -4.99 -17.90 0.01
N SER A 48 -4.33 -16.92 0.65
CA SER A 48 -4.43 -16.62 2.07
C SER A 48 -4.01 -15.17 2.33
N ASN A 49 -4.28 -14.67 3.54
CA ASN A 49 -3.83 -13.36 3.99
C ASN A 49 -2.31 -13.26 3.98
N GLU A 50 -1.60 -14.33 4.37
CA GLU A 50 -0.14 -14.42 4.35
C GLU A 50 0.41 -14.36 2.93
N ALA A 51 -0.16 -15.13 2.00
CA ALA A 51 0.31 -15.12 0.61
C ALA A 51 0.16 -13.73 -0.01
N PHE A 52 -0.97 -13.06 0.24
CA PHE A 52 -1.19 -11.70 -0.22
C PHE A 52 -0.26 -10.69 0.48
N LEU A 53 0.03 -10.86 1.77
CA LEU A 53 0.98 -10.02 2.49
C LEU A 53 2.39 -10.12 1.90
N GLU A 54 2.86 -11.33 1.58
CA GLU A 54 4.15 -11.56 0.93
C GLU A 54 4.21 -10.91 -0.46
N GLU A 55 3.11 -10.94 -1.22
CA GLU A 55 3.02 -10.21 -2.48
C GLU A 55 3.19 -8.70 -2.26
N MET A 56 2.55 -8.11 -1.25
CA MET A 56 2.70 -6.69 -0.92
C MET A 56 4.12 -6.34 -0.41
N ILE A 57 4.75 -7.21 0.38
CA ILE A 57 6.15 -7.05 0.83
C ILE A 57 7.10 -7.06 -0.36
N ALA A 58 6.88 -7.98 -1.33
CA ALA A 58 7.69 -8.06 -2.53
C ALA A 58 7.62 -6.80 -3.41
N LEU A 59 6.58 -5.97 -3.27
CA LEU A 59 6.45 -4.69 -3.96
C LEU A 59 7.25 -3.55 -3.30
N LEU A 60 7.63 -3.66 -2.02
CA LEU A 60 8.29 -2.58 -1.28
C LEU A 60 9.54 -2.02 -2.00
N PRO A 61 10.43 -2.83 -2.61
CA PRO A 61 11.58 -2.29 -3.35
C PRO A 61 11.18 -1.39 -4.53
N GLU A 62 10.11 -1.73 -5.25
CA GLU A 62 9.60 -0.93 -6.36
C GLU A 62 8.84 0.30 -5.87
N VAL A 63 8.00 0.13 -4.85
CA VAL A 63 7.16 1.17 -4.26
C VAL A 63 7.97 2.29 -3.60
N LYS A 64 9.15 1.97 -3.06
CA LYS A 64 10.04 2.93 -2.38
C LYS A 64 10.34 4.21 -3.18
N GLN A 65 10.29 4.15 -4.50
CA GLN A 65 10.50 5.33 -5.35
C GLN A 65 9.28 6.28 -5.43
N TYR A 66 8.11 5.85 -4.95
CA TYR A 66 6.83 6.58 -5.04
C TYR A 66 6.18 6.87 -3.68
N ALA A 67 6.68 6.27 -2.59
CA ALA A 67 6.12 6.40 -1.25
C ALA A 67 7.21 6.70 -0.21
N ASP A 68 6.89 7.60 0.72
CA ASP A 68 7.69 7.91 1.91
C ASP A 68 7.54 6.85 3.02
N PHE A 69 6.34 6.25 3.12
CA PHE A 69 5.97 5.33 4.20
C PHE A 69 5.30 4.06 3.69
N ALA A 70 5.29 3.03 4.52
CA ALA A 70 4.49 1.82 4.37
C ALA A 70 3.52 1.69 5.55
N ASP A 71 2.33 1.16 5.32
CA ASP A 71 1.23 1.06 6.29
C ASP A 71 0.46 -0.26 6.07
N ILE A 72 -0.20 -0.75 7.11
CA ILE A 72 -0.96 -2.00 7.10
C ILE A 72 -2.21 -1.89 7.97
N PHE A 73 -3.34 -2.44 7.49
CA PHE A 73 -4.57 -2.42 8.26
C PHE A 73 -4.67 -3.60 9.23
N CYS A 74 -4.10 -3.42 10.42
CA CYS A 74 -4.14 -4.37 11.54
C CYS A 74 -5.53 -4.37 12.20
N GLU A 75 -6.44 -5.23 11.74
CA GLU A 75 -7.83 -5.33 12.22
C GLU A 75 -8.34 -6.77 12.16
N THR A 76 -9.29 -7.10 13.03
CA THR A 76 -10.02 -8.36 13.05
C THR A 76 -10.67 -8.62 11.69
N GLY A 77 -10.30 -9.74 11.05
CA GLY A 77 -10.79 -10.11 9.72
C GLY A 77 -9.99 -9.53 8.56
N VAL A 78 -8.89 -8.82 8.83
CA VAL A 78 -7.96 -8.29 7.82
C VAL A 78 -6.54 -8.80 8.07
N PHE A 79 -5.70 -8.07 8.82
CA PHE A 79 -4.37 -8.54 9.23
C PHE A 79 -4.23 -8.60 10.74
N THR A 80 -3.60 -9.66 11.25
CA THR A 80 -3.33 -9.83 12.68
C THR A 80 -2.15 -8.97 13.13
N ILE A 81 -1.93 -8.93 14.45
CA ILE A 81 -0.76 -8.25 15.03
C ILE A 81 0.53 -8.89 14.53
N GLU A 82 0.60 -10.22 14.49
CA GLU A 82 1.78 -10.97 14.07
C GLU A 82 2.11 -10.70 12.59
N GLN A 83 1.09 -10.70 11.72
CA GLN A 83 1.24 -10.32 10.31
C GLN A 83 1.71 -8.87 10.16
N SER A 84 1.16 -7.96 10.96
CA SER A 84 1.52 -6.53 10.92
C SER A 84 2.91 -6.24 11.46
N GLN A 85 3.44 -7.07 12.36
CA GLN A 85 4.82 -6.97 12.83
C GLN A 85 5.83 -7.55 11.83
N HIS A 86 5.40 -8.50 11.00
CA HIS A 86 6.21 -9.10 9.94
C HIS A 86 6.37 -8.19 8.72
N TYR A 87 5.31 -7.42 8.40
CA TYR A 87 5.31 -6.40 7.35
C TYR A 87 6.33 -5.28 7.61
#